data_AF-A0A6L3SY42-F1
#
_entry.id   AF-A0A6L3SY42-F1
#
_cell.length_a   1.000
_cell.length_b   1.000
_cell.length_c   1.000
_cell.angle_alpha   90.00
_cell.angle_beta   90.00
_cell.angle_gamma   90.00
#
_symmetry.space_group_name_H-M   'P 1'
#
loop_
_entity.id
_entity.type
_entity.pdbx_description
1 polymer ?
#
loop_
_entity_poly.entity_id
_entity_poly.type
_entity_poly.pdbx_seq_one_letter_code
_entity_poly.pdbx_strand_id
1 'polypeptide(L)'
;MSLLLFSNVTLAARADRLKLDDRASLWPRASATDKVDFSNRMGKAFVALAPGLDREYFLRCLEETANIGDTGVLTLQEMVKTCVSLQKPTGDE
;
A
#
# COMPACT_ATOMS: atom_id res chain seq x y z
N MET A 1 36.88 23.52 30.16
CA MET A 1 37.30 22.35 29.36
C MET A 1 36.33 21.20 29.64
N SER A 2 35.34 21.00 28.78
CA SER A 2 34.77 19.70 28.41
C SER A 2 33.55 19.97 27.53
N LEU A 3 33.82 19.77 26.24
CA LEU A 3 32.95 19.87 25.10
C LEU A 3 32.14 18.56 24.97
N LEU A 4 30.86 18.72 24.59
CA LEU A 4 30.07 17.77 23.77
C LEU A 4 29.68 16.46 24.48
N LEU A 5 28.44 15.98 24.40
CA LEU A 5 27.78 15.58 23.16
C LEU A 5 26.25 15.66 23.32
N PHE A 6 25.63 16.50 22.49
CA PHE A 6 24.22 16.37 22.14
C PHE A 6 24.08 15.19 21.16
N SER A 7 23.73 14.02 21.67
CA SER A 7 23.30 12.90 20.83
C SER A 7 21.88 13.16 20.32
N ASN A 8 21.74 14.07 19.37
CA ASN A 8 20.58 14.13 18.50
C ASN A 8 20.65 12.90 17.56
N VAL A 9 20.15 11.77 18.04
CA VAL A 9 19.71 10.71 17.14
C VAL A 9 18.43 11.22 16.49
N THR A 10 18.57 12.04 15.45
CA THR A 10 17.51 12.17 14.45
C THR A 10 17.40 10.82 13.79
N LEU A 11 16.55 9.96 14.35
CA LEU A 11 16.01 8.81 13.66
C LEU A 11 15.28 9.39 12.45
N ALA A 12 15.99 9.51 11.34
CA ALA A 12 15.37 9.67 10.04
C ALA A 12 14.59 8.38 9.82
N ALA A 13 13.34 8.37 10.30
CA ALA A 13 12.32 7.52 9.73
C ALA A 13 12.19 7.98 8.28
N ARG A 14 13.06 7.45 7.40
CA ARG A 14 12.65 7.24 6.02
C ARG A 14 11.44 6.33 6.16
N ALA A 15 10.26 6.93 6.11
CA ALA A 15 9.07 6.22 5.72
C ALA A 15 9.41 5.68 4.32
N ASP A 16 9.91 4.45 4.26
CA ASP A 16 10.10 3.73 3.00
C ASP A 16 8.68 3.51 2.48
N ARG A 17 8.22 4.50 1.73
CA ARG A 17 6.92 4.53 1.09
C ARG A 17 6.76 3.26 0.28
N LEU A 18 5.68 2.52 0.54
CA LEU A 18 5.38 1.26 -0.12
C LEU A 18 5.49 1.37 -1.65
N LYS A 19 6.03 0.34 -2.30
CA LYS A 19 6.24 0.24 -3.76
C LYS A 19 5.64 -1.05 -4.29
N LEU A 20 5.45 -1.13 -5.60
CA LEU A 20 4.84 -2.31 -6.22
C LEU A 20 5.69 -3.58 -6.04
N ASP A 21 7.01 -3.43 -6.02
CA ASP A 21 7.98 -4.52 -5.82
C ASP A 21 8.16 -4.94 -4.35
N ASP A 22 7.61 -4.18 -3.41
CA ASP A 22 7.63 -4.54 -2.00
C ASP A 22 6.86 -5.83 -1.74
N ARG A 23 7.33 -6.61 -0.76
CA ARG A 23 6.61 -7.80 -0.30
C ARG A 23 5.26 -7.42 0.30
N ALA A 24 4.24 -8.19 -0.03
CA ALA A 24 2.89 -8.05 0.52
C ALA A 24 2.87 -8.13 2.05
N SER A 25 3.79 -8.87 2.67
CA SER A 25 3.97 -8.95 4.11
C SER A 25 4.37 -7.62 4.79
N LEU A 26 4.77 -6.60 4.01
CA LEU A 26 4.98 -5.24 4.51
C LEU A 26 3.66 -4.48 4.71
N TRP A 27 2.61 -4.80 3.95
CA TRP A 27 1.31 -4.14 4.07
C TRP A 27 0.76 -4.13 5.51
N PRO A 28 0.60 -5.26 6.22
CA PRO A 28 0.04 -5.25 7.58
C PRO A 28 0.92 -4.51 8.60
N ARG A 29 2.20 -4.29 8.29
CA ARG A 29 3.17 -3.60 9.17
C ARG A 29 3.33 -2.12 8.81
N ALA A 30 2.84 -1.70 7.65
CA ALA A 30 2.96 -0.34 7.16
C ALA A 30 2.11 0.63 7.99
N SER A 31 2.55 1.88 8.06
CA SER A 31 1.78 2.93 8.71
C SER A 31 0.48 3.20 7.95
N ALA A 32 -0.55 3.71 8.65
CA ALA A 32 -1.78 4.14 7.99
C ALA A 32 -1.53 5.17 6.88
N THR A 33 -0.57 6.07 7.10
CA THR A 33 -0.15 7.07 6.11
C THR A 33 0.41 6.42 4.85
N ASP A 34 1.29 5.41 4.98
CA ASP A 34 1.89 4.72 3.83
C ASP A 34 0.86 3.93 3.04
N LYS A 35 -0.07 3.27 3.74
CA LYS A 35 -1.20 2.56 3.11
C LYS A 35 -2.09 3.53 2.32
N VAL A 36 -2.45 4.67 2.90
CA VAL A 36 -3.26 5.69 2.23
C VAL A 36 -2.51 6.28 1.03
N ASP A 37 -1.23 6.61 1.17
CA ASP A 37 -0.42 7.14 0.08
C ASP A 37 -0.29 6.12 -1.06
N PHE A 38 -0.05 4.83 -0.75
CA PHE A 38 0.00 3.76 -1.74
C PHE A 38 -1.33 3.61 -2.49
N SER A 39 -2.44 3.46 -1.76
CA SER A 39 -3.77 3.30 -2.35
C SER A 39 -4.20 4.52 -3.16
N ASN A 40 -3.84 5.73 -2.73
CA ASN A 40 -4.11 6.95 -3.49
C ASN A 40 -3.40 6.94 -4.85
N ARG A 41 -2.17 6.43 -4.91
CA ARG A 41 -1.45 6.31 -6.18
C ARG A 41 -2.06 5.25 -7.09
N MET A 42 -2.44 4.11 -6.55
CA MET A 42 -3.13 3.08 -7.34
C MET A 42 -4.46 3.62 -7.85
N GLY A 43 -5.26 4.25 -7.00
CA GLY A 43 -6.51 4.91 -7.42
C GLY A 43 -6.29 5.89 -8.58
N LYS A 44 -5.32 6.80 -8.47
CA LYS A 44 -4.98 7.73 -9.57
C LYS A 44 -4.55 7.04 -10.86
N ALA A 45 -3.84 5.91 -10.77
CA ALA A 45 -3.36 5.18 -11.93
C ALA A 45 -4.47 4.39 -12.65
N PHE A 46 -5.47 3.90 -11.92
CA PHE A 46 -6.48 2.97 -12.44
C PHE A 46 -7.88 3.56 -12.59
N VAL A 47 -8.20 4.69 -11.97
CA VAL A 47 -9.55 5.32 -12.05
C VAL A 47 -9.98 5.64 -13.47
N ALA A 48 -9.03 5.90 -14.38
CA ALA A 48 -9.32 6.14 -15.79
C ALA A 48 -9.75 4.87 -16.55
N LEU A 49 -9.41 3.68 -16.04
CA LEU A 49 -9.79 2.39 -16.61
C LEU A 49 -11.17 1.95 -16.11
N ALA A 50 -11.46 2.17 -14.84
CA ALA A 50 -12.78 1.98 -14.26
C ALA A 50 -13.00 2.98 -13.10
N PRO A 51 -14.09 3.77 -13.10
CA PRO A 51 -14.32 4.78 -12.06
C PRO A 51 -14.34 4.22 -10.63
N GLY A 52 -14.67 2.94 -10.45
CA GLY A 52 -14.66 2.25 -9.16
C GLY A 52 -13.28 1.81 -8.68
N LEU A 53 -12.22 1.91 -9.50
CA LEU A 53 -10.83 1.64 -9.09
C LEU A 53 -10.19 2.88 -8.47
N ASP A 54 -10.80 3.38 -7.41
CA ASP A 54 -10.37 4.58 -6.70
C ASP A 54 -9.51 4.25 -5.45
N ARG A 55 -9.09 5.30 -4.74
CA ARG A 55 -8.31 5.17 -3.49
C ARG A 55 -8.98 4.26 -2.46
N GLU A 56 -10.29 4.43 -2.28
CA GLU A 56 -11.05 3.76 -1.21
C GLU A 56 -11.24 2.30 -1.54
N TYR A 57 -11.46 1.99 -2.82
CA TYR A 57 -11.45 0.62 -3.34
C TYR A 57 -10.12 -0.08 -3.06
N PHE A 58 -8.99 0.52 -3.47
CA PHE A 58 -7.68 -0.11 -3.27
C PHE A 58 -7.32 -0.25 -1.80
N LEU A 59 -7.62 0.73 -0.96
CA LEU A 59 -7.35 0.62 0.48
C LEU A 59 -8.12 -0.56 1.10
N ARG A 60 -9.41 -0.70 0.79
CA ARG A 60 -10.24 -1.80 1.28
C ARG A 60 -9.76 -3.15 0.75
N CYS A 61 -9.59 -3.27 -0.55
CA CYS A 61 -9.22 -4.54 -1.18
C CYS A 61 -7.83 -5.02 -0.74
N LEU A 62 -6.85 -4.11 -0.58
CA LEU A 62 -5.52 -4.49 -0.09
C LEU A 62 -5.54 -4.92 1.38
N GLU A 63 -6.35 -4.28 2.24
CA GLU A 63 -6.55 -4.74 3.61
C GLU A 63 -7.19 -6.13 3.64
N GLU A 64 -8.22 -6.38 2.82
CA GLU A 64 -8.85 -7.70 2.74
C GLU A 64 -7.86 -8.76 2.21
N THR A 65 -7.14 -8.45 1.13
CA THR A 65 -6.19 -9.37 0.49
C THR A 65 -5.01 -9.68 1.41
N ALA A 66 -4.50 -8.71 2.17
CA ALA A 66 -3.39 -8.91 3.11
C ALA A 66 -3.77 -9.84 4.27
N ASN A 67 -5.06 -9.94 4.59
CA ASN A 67 -5.58 -10.78 5.66
C ASN A 67 -5.88 -12.22 5.20
N ILE A 68 -5.78 -12.53 3.90
CA ILE A 68 -6.02 -13.86 3.33
C ILE A 68 -4.68 -14.61 3.20
N GLY A 69 -4.30 -15.34 4.25
CA GLY A 69 -3.23 -16.35 4.20
C GLY A 69 -1.78 -15.84 4.19
N ASP A 70 -0.83 -16.73 3.85
CA ASP A 70 0.60 -16.39 3.82
C ASP A 70 0.96 -15.65 2.52
N THR A 71 0.98 -14.32 2.62
CA THR A 71 1.37 -13.41 1.54
C THR A 71 2.89 -13.25 1.41
N GLY A 72 3.69 -14.02 2.16
CA GLY A 72 5.14 -13.86 2.29
C GLY A 72 5.94 -13.97 0.98
N VAL A 73 5.37 -14.61 -0.05
CA VAL A 73 5.96 -14.76 -1.40
C VAL A 73 5.44 -13.76 -2.42
N LEU A 74 4.35 -13.04 -2.12
CA LEU A 74 3.70 -12.11 -3.04
C LEU A 74 4.27 -10.70 -2.90
N THR A 75 4.16 -9.92 -3.97
CA THR A 75 4.45 -8.48 -3.96
C THR A 75 3.15 -7.67 -3.88
N LEU A 76 3.25 -6.39 -3.51
CA LEU A 76 2.12 -5.46 -3.56
C LEU A 76 1.55 -5.33 -4.97
N GLN A 77 2.38 -5.49 -6.01
CA GLN A 77 1.90 -5.55 -7.39
C GLN A 77 0.90 -6.69 -7.62
N GLU A 78 1.21 -7.89 -7.12
CA GLU A 78 0.31 -9.03 -7.30
C GLU A 78 -1.01 -8.82 -6.54
N MET A 79 -0.98 -8.22 -5.35
CA MET A 79 -2.20 -7.83 -4.64
C MET A 79 -3.01 -6.77 -5.41
N VAL A 80 -2.37 -5.76 -6.00
CA VAL A 80 -3.02 -4.75 -6.83
C VAL A 80 -3.68 -5.40 -8.06
N LYS A 81 -2.99 -6.34 -8.73
CA LYS A 81 -3.57 -7.09 -9.85
C LYS A 81 -4.80 -7.88 -9.40
N THR A 82 -4.73 -8.58 -8.27
CA THR A 82 -5.89 -9.26 -7.68
C THR A 82 -7.04 -8.29 -7.46
N CYS A 83 -6.78 -7.11 -6.88
CA CYS A 83 -7.81 -6.08 -6.68
C CYS A 83 -8.42 -5.60 -7.99
N VAL A 84 -7.62 -5.37 -9.04
CA VAL A 84 -8.15 -4.98 -10.35
C VAL A 84 -9.00 -6.10 -10.96
N SER A 85 -8.56 -7.36 -10.84
CA SER A 85 -9.31 -8.52 -11.36
C SER A 85 -10.60 -8.82 -10.59
N LEU A 86 -10.65 -8.49 -9.30
CA LEU A 86 -11.86 -8.63 -8.49
C LEU A 86 -12.90 -7.54 -8.78
N GLN A 87 -12.48 -6.42 -9.37
CA GLN A 87 -13.41 -5.34 -9.64
C GLN A 87 -14.37 -5.74 -10.74
N LYS A 88 -15.65 -5.90 -10.39
CA LYS A 88 -16.71 -6.12 -11.37
C LYS A 88 -17.02 -4.78 -12.05
N PRO A 89 -17.12 -4.72 -13.39
CA PRO A 89 -17.77 -3.58 -14.00
C PRO A 89 -19.19 -3.52 -13.46
N THR A 90 -19.57 -2.40 -12.83
CA THR A 90 -20.97 -2.08 -12.54
C THR A 90 -21.71 -2.01 -13.87
N GLY A 91 -22.25 -3.15 -14.32
CA GLY A 91 -22.86 -3.27 -15.65
C GLY A 91 -23.28 -4.67 -16.09
N ASP A 92 -23.47 -5.64 -15.18
CA ASP A 92 -24.14 -6.90 -15.52
C ASP A 92 -24.96 -7.37 -14.30
N GLU A 93 -26.21 -6.90 -14.27
CA GLU A 93 -27.35 -7.54 -13.61
C GLU A 93 -28.27 -8.06 -14.72
#